data_AF-A0A1N6NA50-F1
#
_entry.id   AF-A0A1N6NA50-F1
#
_cell.length_a   1.000
_cell.length_b   1.000
_cell.length_c   1.000
_cell.angle_alpha   90.00
_cell.angle_beta   90.00
_cell.angle_gamma   90.00
#
_symmetry.space_group_name_H-M   'P 1'
#
loop_
_entity.id
_entity.type
_entity.pdbx_description
1 polymer ?
#
loop_
_entity_poly.entity_id
_entity_poly.type
_entity_poly.pdbx_seq_one_letter_code
_entity_poly.pdbx_strand_id
1 'polypeptide(L)'
;MASDSRTQFERTDQVATAMQEMSATAQEVARHTTEAAQAADSADAACEQGEQAMRLMVSSIASIREEISHTADVVHSLANDSARIGAVLEVIHGIAEQTNLLALNAAIEAARAGEQGRGFAVVADEVRNLARRTAESTAEIQQIIEAVQGGARNAVQAIESGQRSSGEGVGQVDRAVEILRGISEAVEAIRDMNRQIATAAEEQTSVAEEMTRNLTDITGIARANQQHVERTHQAAGQLLEISAELGTVTRQIHLD
;
A
#
# COMPACT_ATOMS: atom_id res chain seq x y z
N MET A 1 -43.69 51.00 21.39
CA MET A 1 -43.95 50.03 22.48
C MET A 1 -44.58 48.73 21.99
N ALA A 2 -45.82 48.70 21.46
CA ALA A 2 -46.39 47.47 20.89
C ALA A 2 -45.57 46.92 19.70
N SER A 3 -45.01 47.82 18.88
CA SER A 3 -44.08 47.47 17.79
C SER A 3 -42.78 46.85 18.32
N ASP A 4 -42.21 47.38 19.41
CA ASP A 4 -40.92 46.94 19.95
C ASP A 4 -41.02 45.55 20.60
N SER A 5 -42.14 45.28 21.29
CA SER A 5 -42.43 43.96 21.85
C SER A 5 -42.61 42.91 20.75
N ARG A 6 -43.29 43.26 19.65
CA ARG A 6 -43.44 42.38 18.49
C ARG A 6 -42.09 42.03 17.86
N THR A 7 -41.24 43.03 17.63
CA THR A 7 -39.88 42.82 17.11
C THR A 7 -39.02 41.98 18.05
N GLN A 8 -39.17 42.13 19.37
CA GLN A 8 -38.46 41.28 20.34
C GLN A 8 -38.88 39.81 20.24
N PHE A 9 -40.19 39.53 20.13
CA PHE A 9 -40.67 38.16 19.95
C PHE A 9 -40.19 37.55 18.64
N GLU A 10 -40.27 38.30 17.53
CA GLU A 10 -39.79 37.86 16.21
C GLU A 10 -38.29 37.52 16.24
N ARG A 11 -37.45 38.34 16.90
CA ARG A 11 -36.03 38.04 17.08
C ARG A 11 -35.78 36.81 17.95
N THR A 12 -36.55 36.63 19.01
CA THR A 12 -36.39 35.48 19.92
C THR A 12 -36.75 34.18 19.22
N ASP A 13 -37.81 34.18 18.41
CA ASP A 13 -38.26 33.05 17.59
C ASP A 13 -37.23 32.68 16.50
N GLN A 14 -36.64 33.68 15.84
CA GLN A 14 -35.54 33.46 14.90
C GLN A 14 -34.32 32.80 15.56
N VAL A 15 -33.92 33.28 16.74
CA VAL A 15 -32.78 32.66 17.46
C VAL A 15 -33.14 31.24 17.91
N ALA A 16 -34.38 30.99 18.35
CA ALA A 16 -34.82 29.65 18.75
C ALA A 16 -34.77 28.67 17.56
N THR A 17 -35.18 29.11 16.38
CA THR A 17 -35.07 28.33 15.14
C THR A 17 -33.61 28.04 14.81
N ALA A 18 -32.72 29.04 14.89
CA ALA A 18 -31.29 28.85 14.67
C ALA A 18 -30.65 27.87 15.67
N MET A 19 -31.12 27.83 16.93
CA MET A 19 -30.66 26.84 17.91
C MET A 19 -31.12 25.42 17.59
N GLN A 20 -32.34 25.25 17.07
CA GLN A 20 -32.81 23.94 16.62
C GLN A 20 -32.02 23.44 15.41
N GLU A 21 -31.73 24.33 14.44
CA GLU A 21 -30.86 24.01 13.31
C GLU A 21 -29.43 23.68 13.76
N MET A 22 -28.89 24.41 14.75
CA MET A 22 -27.58 24.13 15.34
C MET A 22 -27.54 22.75 16.00
N SER A 23 -28.58 22.38 16.75
CA SER A 23 -28.67 21.04 17.35
C SER A 23 -28.75 19.94 16.29
N ALA A 24 -29.54 20.15 15.23
CA ALA A 24 -29.67 19.17 14.15
C ALA A 24 -28.35 18.98 13.39
N THR A 25 -27.64 20.07 13.08
CA THR A 25 -26.35 20.02 12.40
C THR A 25 -25.26 19.40 13.28
N ALA A 26 -25.25 19.67 14.58
CA ALA A 26 -24.34 19.01 15.52
C ALA A 26 -24.55 17.48 15.57
N GLN A 27 -25.82 17.02 15.60
CA GLN A 27 -26.13 15.58 15.52
C GLN A 27 -25.68 14.96 14.19
N GLU A 28 -25.81 15.68 13.08
CA GLU A 28 -25.34 15.22 11.78
C GLU A 28 -23.81 15.13 11.72
N VAL A 29 -23.09 16.10 12.29
CA VAL A 29 -21.63 16.06 12.45
C VAL A 29 -21.22 14.83 13.27
N ALA A 30 -21.88 14.56 14.39
CA ALA A 30 -21.60 13.40 15.24
C ALA A 30 -21.77 12.06 14.47
N ARG A 31 -22.82 11.96 13.64
CA ARG A 31 -23.03 10.82 12.75
C ARG A 31 -21.89 10.67 11.74
N HIS A 32 -21.50 11.76 11.07
CA HIS A 32 -20.41 11.73 10.10
C HIS A 32 -19.06 11.36 10.71
N THR A 33 -18.76 11.81 11.93
CA THR A 33 -17.57 11.34 12.66
C THR A 33 -17.58 9.85 12.92
N THR A 34 -18.75 9.26 13.18
CA THR A 34 -18.87 7.80 13.38
C THR A 34 -18.59 7.05 12.09
N GLU A 35 -19.15 7.52 10.96
CA GLU A 35 -18.88 6.95 9.63
C GLU A 35 -17.39 7.08 9.26
N ALA A 36 -16.79 8.24 9.53
CA ALA A 36 -15.36 8.48 9.29
C ALA A 36 -14.46 7.59 10.17
N ALA A 37 -14.84 7.32 11.42
CA ALA A 37 -14.12 6.40 12.29
C ALA A 37 -14.18 4.96 11.78
N GLN A 38 -15.33 4.50 11.29
CA GLN A 38 -15.46 3.17 10.67
C GLN A 38 -14.62 3.03 9.38
N ALA A 39 -14.56 4.11 8.58
CA ALA A 39 -13.70 4.14 7.39
C ALA A 39 -12.21 4.09 7.76
N ALA A 40 -11.81 4.81 8.82
CA ALA A 40 -10.47 4.73 9.39
C ALA A 40 -10.16 3.31 9.89
N ASP A 41 -11.09 2.65 10.59
CA ASP A 41 -10.91 1.26 11.04
C ASP A 41 -10.70 0.28 9.88
N SER A 42 -11.46 0.46 8.81
CA SER A 42 -11.33 -0.37 7.60
C SER A 42 -9.99 -0.14 6.90
N ALA A 43 -9.50 1.11 6.87
CA ALA A 43 -8.21 1.46 6.29
C ALA A 43 -7.04 0.88 7.10
N ASP A 44 -7.12 0.92 8.43
CA ASP A 44 -6.14 0.34 9.33
C ASP A 44 -6.02 -1.18 9.13
N ALA A 45 -7.16 -1.88 9.11
CA ALA A 45 -7.20 -3.32 8.85
C ALA A 45 -6.65 -3.69 7.46
N ALA A 46 -6.88 -2.84 6.45
CA ALA A 46 -6.28 -3.03 5.12
C ALA A 46 -4.76 -2.83 5.13
N CYS A 47 -4.25 -1.89 5.93
CA CYS A 47 -2.80 -1.69 6.12
C CYS A 47 -2.16 -2.88 6.81
N GLU A 48 -2.77 -3.41 7.88
CA GLU A 48 -2.29 -4.63 8.56
C GLU A 48 -2.23 -5.84 7.63
N GLN A 49 -3.28 -6.06 6.82
CA GLN A 49 -3.28 -7.11 5.81
C GLN A 49 -2.21 -6.90 4.75
N GLY A 50 -2.00 -5.65 4.33
CA GLY A 50 -0.92 -5.25 3.42
C GLY A 50 0.46 -5.58 3.99
N GLU A 51 0.70 -5.25 5.26
CA GLU A 51 1.96 -5.58 5.94
C GLU A 51 2.19 -7.09 6.01
N GLN A 52 1.14 -7.86 6.33
CA GLN A 52 1.23 -9.32 6.36
C GLN A 52 1.58 -9.90 4.99
N ALA A 53 0.95 -9.39 3.92
CA ALA A 53 1.26 -9.79 2.56
C ALA A 53 2.70 -9.45 2.16
N MET A 54 3.20 -8.28 2.58
CA MET A 54 4.60 -7.89 2.38
C MET A 54 5.57 -8.83 3.11
N ARG A 55 5.30 -9.21 4.37
CA ARG A 55 6.12 -10.17 5.11
C ARG A 55 6.17 -11.54 4.44
N LEU A 56 5.04 -12.02 3.92
CA LEU A 56 4.99 -13.26 3.13
C LEU A 56 5.83 -13.12 1.85
N MET A 57 5.77 -11.97 1.17
CA MET A 57 6.59 -11.71 -0.01
C MET A 57 8.09 -11.73 0.30
N VAL A 58 8.54 -11.18 1.43
CA VAL A 58 9.94 -11.30 1.89
C VAL A 58 10.34 -12.77 2.04
N SER A 59 9.50 -13.59 2.68
CA SER A 59 9.75 -15.02 2.83
C SER A 59 9.86 -15.72 1.47
N SER A 60 8.98 -15.41 0.52
CA SER A 60 9.02 -15.99 -0.82
C SER A 60 10.28 -15.58 -1.59
N ILE A 61 10.72 -14.32 -1.47
CA ILE A 61 11.95 -13.85 -2.09
C ILE A 61 13.17 -14.55 -1.47
N ALA A 62 13.17 -14.80 -0.15
CA ALA A 62 14.21 -15.55 0.52
C ALA A 62 14.30 -17.00 0.00
N SER A 63 13.16 -17.69 -0.17
CA SER A 63 13.13 -19.03 -0.78
C SER A 63 13.64 -19.03 -2.23
N ILE A 64 13.25 -18.03 -3.03
CA ILE A 64 13.76 -17.88 -4.40
C ILE A 64 15.28 -17.71 -4.41
N ARG A 65 15.84 -16.92 -3.49
CA ARG A 65 17.29 -16.76 -3.38
C ARG A 65 18.01 -18.07 -3.07
N GLU A 66 17.44 -18.89 -2.20
CA GLU A 66 17.98 -20.21 -1.86
C GLU A 66 17.94 -21.15 -3.08
N GLU A 67 16.83 -21.17 -3.81
CA GLU A 67 16.67 -21.99 -5.01
C GLU A 67 17.60 -21.55 -6.15
N ILE A 68 17.79 -20.24 -6.34
CA ILE A 68 18.76 -19.69 -7.29
C ILE A 68 20.19 -20.08 -6.87
N SER A 69 20.52 -20.05 -5.57
CA SER A 69 21.83 -20.48 -5.07
C SER A 69 22.09 -21.95 -5.36
N HIS A 70 21.12 -22.82 -5.06
CA HIS A 70 21.21 -24.24 -5.39
C HIS A 70 21.40 -24.47 -6.89
N THR A 71 20.64 -23.74 -7.72
CA THR A 71 20.77 -23.82 -9.18
C THR A 71 22.16 -23.39 -9.65
N ALA A 72 22.76 -22.38 -9.01
CA ALA A 72 24.13 -21.95 -9.28
C ALA A 72 25.13 -23.08 -9.06
N ASP A 73 25.01 -23.79 -7.93
CA ASP A 73 25.89 -24.92 -7.58
C ASP A 73 25.80 -26.05 -8.61
N VAL A 74 24.57 -26.40 -9.05
CA VAL A 74 24.34 -27.43 -10.07
C VAL A 74 24.99 -27.04 -11.41
N VAL A 75 24.82 -25.78 -11.82
CA VAL A 75 25.39 -25.27 -13.08
C VAL A 75 26.92 -25.20 -13.00
N HIS A 76 27.48 -24.82 -11.85
CA HIS A 76 28.92 -24.87 -11.62
C HIS A 76 29.47 -26.29 -11.68
N SER A 77 28.77 -27.27 -11.10
CA SER A 77 29.15 -28.68 -11.22
C SER A 77 29.13 -29.13 -12.69
N LEU A 78 28.08 -28.79 -13.45
CA LEU A 78 27.97 -29.10 -14.88
C LEU A 78 29.12 -28.48 -15.69
N ALA A 79 29.49 -27.23 -15.40
CA ALA A 79 30.60 -26.55 -16.05
C ALA A 79 31.94 -27.28 -15.78
N ASN A 80 32.17 -27.68 -14.53
CA ASN A 80 33.36 -28.43 -14.13
C ASN A 80 33.42 -29.81 -14.77
N ASP A 81 32.32 -30.55 -14.79
CA ASP A 81 32.27 -31.89 -15.40
C ASP A 81 32.45 -31.81 -16.92
N SER A 82 31.86 -30.80 -17.57
CA SER A 82 32.05 -30.55 -19.00
C SER A 82 33.51 -30.19 -19.33
N ALA A 83 34.20 -29.45 -18.46
CA ALA A 83 35.62 -29.16 -18.62
C ALA A 83 36.48 -30.43 -18.49
N ARG A 84 36.16 -31.31 -17.54
CA ARG A 84 36.82 -32.61 -17.38
C ARG A 84 36.61 -33.52 -18.59
N ILE A 85 35.41 -33.56 -19.14
CA ILE A 85 35.12 -34.33 -20.37
C ILE A 85 35.93 -33.78 -21.54
N GLY A 86 36.01 -32.46 -21.71
CA GLY A 86 36.83 -31.83 -22.75
C GLY A 86 38.31 -32.25 -22.66
N ALA A 87 38.89 -32.25 -21.45
CA ALA A 87 40.27 -32.71 -21.25
C ALA A 87 40.46 -34.20 -21.59
N VAL A 88 39.48 -35.06 -21.33
CA VAL A 88 39.53 -36.48 -21.72
C VAL A 88 39.43 -36.63 -23.23
N LEU A 89 38.60 -35.84 -23.91
CA LEU A 89 38.47 -35.86 -25.37
C LEU A 89 39.76 -35.43 -26.07
N GLU A 90 40.48 -34.43 -25.55
CA GLU A 90 41.80 -34.05 -26.06
C GLU A 90 42.79 -35.22 -26.00
N VAL A 91 42.80 -35.99 -24.90
CA VAL A 91 43.64 -37.18 -24.77
C VAL A 91 43.25 -38.26 -25.78
N ILE A 92 41.95 -38.54 -25.96
CA ILE A 92 41.48 -39.55 -26.92
C ILE A 92 41.82 -39.12 -28.36
N HIS A 93 41.64 -37.83 -28.67
CA HIS A 93 42.00 -37.27 -29.97
C HIS A 93 43.50 -37.47 -30.25
N GLY A 94 44.36 -37.16 -29.27
CA GLY A 94 45.80 -37.40 -29.36
C GLY A 94 46.16 -38.88 -29.54
N ILE A 95 45.47 -39.80 -28.86
CA ILE A 95 45.65 -41.26 -29.04
C ILE A 95 45.23 -41.68 -30.46
N ALA A 96 44.13 -41.15 -30.99
CA ALA A 96 43.66 -41.44 -32.34
C ALA A 96 44.66 -40.97 -33.39
N GLU A 97 45.22 -39.76 -33.26
CA GLU A 97 46.27 -39.26 -34.14
C GLU A 97 47.55 -40.11 -34.07
N GLN A 98 48.00 -40.47 -32.86
CA GLN A 98 49.16 -41.35 -32.69
C GLN A 98 48.92 -42.73 -33.30
N THR A 99 47.73 -43.29 -33.13
CA THR A 99 47.35 -44.59 -33.72
C THR A 99 47.32 -44.52 -35.24
N ASN A 100 46.82 -43.43 -35.81
CA ASN A 100 46.84 -43.18 -37.25
C ASN A 100 48.28 -43.09 -37.80
N LEU A 101 49.19 -42.43 -37.07
CA LEU A 101 50.63 -42.38 -37.40
C LEU A 101 51.32 -43.74 -37.30
N LEU A 102 51.04 -44.52 -36.25
CA LEU A 102 51.55 -45.88 -36.08
C LEU A 102 51.08 -46.81 -37.19
N ALA A 103 49.79 -46.74 -37.54
CA ALA A 103 49.20 -47.53 -38.61
C ALA A 103 49.78 -47.18 -39.98
N LEU A 104 50.05 -45.89 -40.23
CA LEU A 104 50.76 -45.44 -41.44
C LEU A 104 52.17 -46.05 -41.53
N ASN A 105 52.93 -46.01 -40.45
CA ASN A 105 54.27 -46.61 -40.41
C ASN A 105 54.21 -48.13 -40.64
N ALA A 106 53.23 -48.82 -40.06
CA ALA A 106 53.01 -50.25 -40.27
C ALA A 106 52.63 -50.57 -41.73
N ALA A 107 51.79 -49.75 -42.37
CA ALA A 107 51.43 -49.90 -43.78
C ALA A 107 52.65 -49.72 -44.71
N ILE A 108 53.53 -48.74 -44.40
CA ILE A 108 54.79 -48.53 -45.12
C ILE A 108 55.70 -49.75 -45.00
N GLU A 109 55.88 -50.30 -43.79
CA GLU A 109 56.76 -51.45 -43.59
C GLU A 109 56.17 -52.75 -44.18
N ALA A 110 54.84 -52.91 -44.14
CA ALA A 110 54.15 -54.00 -44.81
C ALA A 110 54.32 -53.95 -46.34
N ALA A 111 54.27 -52.76 -46.96
CA ALA A 111 54.57 -52.59 -48.36
C ALA A 111 56.04 -52.93 -48.68
N ARG A 112 56.96 -52.64 -47.76
CA ARG A 112 58.39 -52.94 -47.88
C ARG A 112 58.70 -54.45 -47.84
N ALA A 113 57.90 -55.22 -47.12
CA ALA A 113 58.00 -56.68 -47.04
C ALA A 113 57.45 -57.43 -48.27
N GLY A 114 56.86 -56.71 -49.24
CA GLY A 114 56.34 -57.28 -50.49
C GLY A 114 55.19 -58.28 -50.27
N GLU A 115 55.22 -59.43 -50.94
CA GLU A 115 54.15 -60.45 -50.86
C GLU A 115 53.94 -61.00 -49.43
N GLN A 116 54.99 -61.06 -48.60
CA GLN A 116 54.90 -61.54 -47.22
C GLN A 116 54.16 -60.54 -46.30
N GLY A 117 54.10 -59.26 -46.68
CA GLY A 117 53.46 -58.19 -45.91
C GLY A 117 51.99 -57.94 -46.24
N ARG A 118 51.43 -58.60 -47.25
CA ARG A 118 50.06 -58.33 -47.76
C ARG A 118 48.98 -58.39 -46.68
N GLY A 119 49.03 -59.40 -45.80
CA GLY A 119 48.07 -59.53 -44.69
C GLY A 119 48.22 -58.40 -43.66
N PHE A 120 49.46 -57.99 -43.36
CA PHE A 120 49.74 -56.88 -42.46
C PHE A 120 49.32 -55.53 -43.03
N ALA A 121 49.45 -55.32 -44.34
CA ALA A 121 49.03 -54.09 -45.01
C ALA A 121 47.51 -53.85 -44.87
N VAL A 122 46.69 -54.90 -45.03
CA VAL A 122 45.23 -54.81 -44.86
C VAL A 122 44.86 -54.44 -43.42
N VAL A 123 45.52 -55.05 -42.43
CA VAL A 123 45.29 -54.73 -41.01
C VAL A 123 45.71 -53.29 -40.71
N ALA A 124 46.85 -52.83 -41.24
CA ALA A 124 47.33 -51.48 -41.04
C ALA A 124 46.37 -50.43 -41.62
N ASP A 125 45.81 -50.65 -42.82
CA ASP A 125 44.82 -49.75 -43.41
C ASP A 125 43.50 -49.73 -42.62
N GLU A 126 43.05 -50.88 -42.09
CA GLU A 126 41.84 -50.95 -41.25
C GLU A 126 42.04 -50.20 -39.92
N VAL A 127 43.19 -50.38 -39.26
CA VAL A 127 43.55 -49.64 -38.03
C VAL A 127 43.62 -48.15 -38.31
N ARG A 128 44.21 -47.74 -39.45
CA ARG A 128 44.29 -46.34 -39.86
C ARG A 128 42.89 -45.73 -40.08
N ASN A 129 41.99 -46.46 -40.74
CA ASN A 129 40.61 -46.01 -40.96
C ASN A 129 39.86 -45.87 -39.63
N LEU A 130 40.01 -46.83 -38.72
CA LEU A 130 39.42 -46.79 -37.38
C LEU A 130 39.94 -45.61 -36.56
N ALA A 131 41.25 -45.33 -36.62
CA ALA A 131 41.88 -44.19 -35.97
C ALA A 131 41.33 -42.86 -36.49
N ARG A 132 41.18 -42.71 -37.82
CA ARG A 132 40.57 -41.50 -38.42
C ARG A 132 39.11 -41.32 -37.98
N ARG A 133 38.30 -42.38 -38.02
CA ARG A 133 36.89 -42.34 -37.57
C ARG A 133 36.78 -41.97 -36.09
N THR A 134 37.72 -42.44 -35.27
CA THR A 134 37.80 -42.08 -33.85
C THR A 134 38.12 -40.59 -33.68
N ALA A 135 39.10 -40.07 -34.43
CA ALA A 135 39.46 -38.65 -34.40
C ALA A 135 38.28 -37.74 -34.83
N GLU A 136 37.60 -38.10 -35.92
CA GLU A 136 36.39 -37.40 -36.40
C GLU A 136 35.29 -37.39 -35.32
N SER A 137 35.00 -38.56 -34.71
CA SER A 137 33.98 -38.66 -33.65
C SER A 137 34.36 -37.84 -32.41
N THR A 138 35.64 -37.85 -31.99
CA THR A 138 36.09 -37.03 -30.86
C THR A 138 35.95 -35.53 -31.13
N ALA A 139 36.19 -35.08 -32.36
CA ALA A 139 36.03 -33.68 -32.74
C ALA A 139 34.56 -33.26 -32.72
N GLU A 140 33.64 -34.11 -33.17
CA GLU A 140 32.20 -33.86 -33.07
C GLU A 140 31.74 -33.77 -31.61
N ILE A 141 32.18 -34.69 -30.74
CA ILE A 141 31.83 -34.65 -29.31
C ILE A 141 32.43 -33.40 -28.65
N GLN A 142 33.65 -32.99 -29.01
CA GLN A 142 34.28 -31.78 -28.51
C GLN A 142 33.43 -30.53 -28.79
N GLN A 143 32.88 -30.40 -30.00
CA GLN A 143 31.97 -29.28 -30.34
C GLN A 143 30.72 -29.27 -29.46
N ILE A 144 30.14 -30.43 -29.17
CA ILE A 144 28.97 -30.55 -28.28
C ILE A 144 29.35 -30.09 -26.87
N ILE A 145 30.51 -30.51 -26.36
CA ILE A 145 31.00 -30.13 -25.03
C ILE A 145 31.27 -28.62 -24.95
N GLU A 146 31.84 -28.01 -25.98
CA GLU A 146 32.02 -26.55 -26.05
C GLU A 146 30.68 -25.80 -26.01
N ALA A 147 29.66 -26.30 -26.71
CA ALA A 147 28.31 -25.74 -26.67
C ALA A 147 27.70 -25.87 -25.25
N VAL A 148 27.87 -27.01 -24.58
CA VAL A 148 27.42 -27.21 -23.19
C VAL A 148 28.13 -26.26 -22.23
N GLN A 149 29.45 -26.09 -22.35
CA GLN A 149 30.22 -25.15 -21.54
C GLN A 149 29.76 -23.69 -21.77
N GLY A 150 29.50 -23.31 -23.02
CA GLY A 150 28.93 -22.01 -23.35
C GLY A 150 27.55 -21.79 -22.73
N GLY A 151 26.67 -22.80 -22.82
CA GLY A 151 25.36 -22.79 -22.18
C GLY A 151 25.43 -22.65 -20.66
N ALA A 152 26.35 -23.37 -20.01
CA ALA A 152 26.56 -23.28 -18.57
C ALA A 152 27.03 -21.88 -18.14
N ARG A 153 27.96 -21.24 -18.88
CA ARG A 153 28.39 -19.86 -18.59
C ARG A 153 27.24 -18.85 -18.71
N ASN A 154 26.42 -18.98 -19.74
CA ASN A 154 25.24 -18.13 -19.92
C ASN A 154 24.23 -18.33 -18.77
N ALA A 155 24.03 -19.56 -18.32
CA ALA A 155 23.18 -19.87 -17.17
C ALA A 155 23.72 -19.22 -15.88
N VAL A 156 25.03 -19.25 -15.62
CA VAL A 156 25.64 -18.55 -14.47
C VAL A 156 25.35 -17.05 -14.52
N GLN A 157 25.51 -16.38 -15.66
CA GLN A 157 25.18 -14.95 -15.79
C GLN A 157 23.71 -14.66 -15.50
N ALA A 158 22.80 -15.50 -15.99
CA ALA A 158 21.36 -15.36 -15.73
C ALA A 158 21.05 -15.51 -14.23
N ILE A 159 21.69 -16.47 -13.56
CA ILE A 159 21.57 -16.72 -12.12
C ILE A 159 22.08 -15.53 -11.29
N GLU A 160 23.24 -14.97 -11.63
CA GLU A 160 23.78 -13.77 -10.97
C GLU A 160 22.85 -12.56 -11.13
N SER A 161 22.25 -12.40 -12.31
CA SER A 161 21.24 -11.37 -12.55
C SER A 161 19.97 -11.60 -11.73
N GLY A 162 19.53 -12.86 -11.60
CA GLY A 162 18.42 -13.26 -10.75
C GLY A 162 18.66 -12.94 -9.28
N GLN A 163 19.84 -13.29 -8.74
CA GLN A 163 20.23 -12.96 -7.37
C GLN A 163 20.18 -11.45 -7.08
N ARG A 164 20.67 -10.63 -8.01
CA ARG A 164 20.63 -9.16 -7.90
C ARG A 164 19.18 -8.66 -7.89
N SER A 165 18.36 -9.10 -8.84
CA SER A 165 16.96 -8.71 -8.96
C SER A 165 16.15 -9.10 -7.72
N SER A 166 16.36 -10.30 -7.17
CA SER A 166 15.74 -10.72 -5.91
C SER A 166 16.16 -9.81 -4.74
N GLY A 167 17.41 -9.34 -4.70
CA GLY A 167 17.87 -8.38 -3.69
C GLY A 167 17.20 -7.02 -3.79
N GLU A 168 17.07 -6.49 -5.01
CA GLU A 168 16.32 -5.26 -5.25
C GLU A 168 14.84 -5.41 -4.84
N GLY A 169 14.27 -6.59 -5.06
CA GLY A 169 12.92 -6.94 -4.62
C GLY A 169 12.72 -6.80 -3.11
N VAL A 170 13.67 -7.29 -2.29
CA VAL A 170 13.60 -7.11 -0.83
C VAL A 170 13.56 -5.62 -0.46
N GLY A 171 14.43 -4.80 -1.04
CA GLY A 171 14.46 -3.35 -0.78
C GLY A 171 13.22 -2.60 -1.28
N GLN A 172 12.47 -3.15 -2.24
CA GLN A 172 11.15 -2.61 -2.61
C GLN A 172 10.09 -2.97 -1.57
N VAL A 173 10.11 -4.18 -1.05
CA VAL A 173 9.18 -4.63 -0.01
C VAL A 173 9.38 -3.85 1.28
N ASP A 174 10.63 -3.62 1.70
CA ASP A 174 10.93 -2.84 2.92
C ASP A 174 10.35 -1.41 2.82
N ARG A 175 10.51 -0.76 1.65
CA ARG A 175 9.92 0.56 1.40
C ARG A 175 8.39 0.54 1.42
N ALA A 176 7.77 -0.53 0.90
CA ALA A 176 6.33 -0.67 0.95
C ALA A 176 5.82 -0.81 2.40
N VAL A 177 6.54 -1.55 3.26
CA VAL A 177 6.23 -1.68 4.69
C VAL A 177 6.34 -0.32 5.40
N GLU A 178 7.38 0.46 5.13
CA GLU A 178 7.50 1.82 5.71
C GLU A 178 6.32 2.73 5.29
N ILE A 179 5.89 2.67 4.04
CA ILE A 179 4.74 3.43 3.54
C ILE A 179 3.46 3.00 4.27
N LEU A 180 3.21 1.68 4.38
CA LEU A 180 2.04 1.15 5.08
C LEU A 180 2.00 1.59 6.54
N ARG A 181 3.14 1.56 7.23
CA ARG A 181 3.26 2.05 8.59
C ARG A 181 2.92 3.54 8.71
N GLY A 182 3.41 4.36 7.78
CA GLY A 182 3.06 5.78 7.72
C GLY A 182 1.57 6.02 7.48
N ILE A 183 0.90 5.15 6.71
CA ILE A 183 -0.55 5.20 6.53
C ILE A 183 -1.27 4.85 7.84
N SER A 184 -0.87 3.79 8.55
CA SER A 184 -1.46 3.45 9.85
C SER A 184 -1.32 4.57 10.88
N GLU A 185 -0.16 5.24 10.95
CA GLU A 185 0.04 6.41 11.81
C GLU A 185 -0.91 7.57 11.46
N ALA A 186 -1.12 7.84 10.16
CA ALA A 186 -2.07 8.85 9.71
C ALA A 186 -3.53 8.47 10.03
N VAL A 187 -3.88 7.19 9.91
CA VAL A 187 -5.21 6.67 10.25
C VAL A 187 -5.48 6.78 11.76
N GLU A 188 -4.48 6.55 12.60
CA GLU A 188 -4.58 6.75 14.05
C GLU A 188 -4.86 8.23 14.39
N ALA A 189 -4.16 9.17 13.74
CA ALA A 189 -4.43 10.60 13.90
C ALA A 189 -5.86 10.98 13.47
N ILE A 190 -6.39 10.37 12.42
CA ILE A 190 -7.79 10.57 11.99
C ILE A 190 -8.78 10.05 13.04
N ARG A 191 -8.52 8.88 13.64
CA ARG A 191 -9.37 8.34 14.72
C ARG A 191 -9.42 9.31 15.90
N ASP A 192 -8.29 9.86 16.30
CA ASP A 192 -8.23 10.82 17.41
C ASP A 192 -8.94 12.14 17.08
N MET A 193 -8.78 12.64 15.86
CA MET A 193 -9.53 13.80 15.38
C MET A 193 -11.03 13.56 15.42
N ASN A 194 -11.50 12.39 14.97
CA ASN A 194 -12.92 12.04 14.99
C ASN A 194 -13.47 11.97 16.42
N ARG A 195 -12.70 11.47 17.39
CA ARG A 195 -13.09 11.50 18.81
C ARG A 195 -13.29 12.94 19.30
N GLN A 196 -12.35 13.83 19.00
CA GLN A 196 -12.46 15.24 19.41
C GLN A 196 -13.66 15.94 18.76
N ILE A 197 -13.89 15.71 17.47
CA ILE A 197 -15.03 16.29 16.75
C ILE A 197 -16.35 15.75 17.30
N ALA A 198 -16.44 14.45 17.62
CA ALA A 198 -17.64 13.87 18.22
C ALA A 198 -17.95 14.51 19.59
N THR A 199 -16.94 14.67 20.45
CA THR A 199 -17.10 15.38 21.73
C THR A 199 -17.54 16.82 21.53
N ALA A 200 -16.95 17.55 20.58
CA ALA A 200 -17.35 18.93 20.28
C ALA A 200 -18.80 19.03 19.76
N ALA A 201 -19.26 18.05 18.98
CA ALA A 201 -20.63 17.98 18.49
C ALA A 201 -21.64 17.68 19.61
N GLU A 202 -21.28 16.82 20.58
CA GLU A 202 -22.08 16.59 21.79
C GLU A 202 -22.19 17.87 22.64
N GLU A 203 -21.08 18.59 22.84
CA GLU A 203 -21.07 19.88 23.54
C GLU A 203 -21.93 20.93 22.82
N GLN A 204 -21.83 21.04 21.49
CA GLN A 204 -22.67 21.95 20.70
C GLN A 204 -24.16 21.62 20.84
N THR A 205 -24.51 20.34 20.85
CA THR A 205 -25.90 19.91 21.08
C THR A 205 -26.39 20.35 22.46
N SER A 206 -25.58 20.13 23.50
CA SER A 206 -25.92 20.55 24.87
C SER A 206 -26.11 22.06 25.01
N VAL A 207 -25.21 22.85 24.40
CA VAL A 207 -25.28 24.31 24.40
C VAL A 207 -26.51 24.82 23.64
N ALA A 208 -26.86 24.20 22.50
CA ALA A 208 -28.05 24.56 21.74
C ALA A 208 -29.34 24.29 22.52
N GLU A 209 -29.42 23.16 23.24
CA GLU A 209 -30.54 22.85 24.12
C GLU A 209 -30.66 23.82 25.30
N GLU A 210 -29.54 24.20 25.91
CA GLU A 210 -29.51 25.20 26.99
C GLU A 210 -29.97 26.58 26.47
N MET A 211 -29.47 27.02 25.32
CA MET A 211 -29.90 28.28 24.72
C MET A 211 -31.39 28.26 24.36
N THR A 212 -31.92 27.13 23.88
CA THR A 212 -33.36 26.97 23.63
C THR A 212 -34.19 27.13 24.90
N ARG A 213 -33.72 26.59 26.04
CA ARG A 213 -34.35 26.81 27.35
C ARG A 213 -34.29 28.29 27.77
N ASN A 214 -33.12 28.91 27.66
CA ASN A 214 -32.94 30.34 27.99
C ASN A 214 -33.84 31.25 27.14
N LEU A 215 -34.05 30.95 25.85
CA LEU A 215 -34.95 31.70 24.97
C LEU A 215 -36.42 31.54 25.38
N THR A 216 -36.81 30.37 25.88
CA THR A 216 -38.15 30.13 26.43
C THR A 216 -38.38 31.02 27.65
N ASP A 217 -37.38 31.12 28.55
CA ASP A 217 -37.44 31.99 29.73
C ASP A 217 -37.50 33.46 29.35
N ILE A 218 -36.68 33.90 28.38
CA ILE A 218 -36.69 35.28 27.85
C ILE A 218 -38.07 35.61 27.26
N THR A 219 -38.68 34.69 26.52
CA THR A 219 -40.02 34.85 25.96
C THR A 219 -41.06 35.00 27.07
N GLY A 220 -40.93 34.23 28.17
CA GLY A 220 -41.76 34.35 29.36
C GLY A 220 -41.63 35.71 30.04
N ILE A 221 -40.41 36.18 30.26
CA ILE A 221 -40.11 37.50 30.84
C ILE A 221 -40.65 38.63 29.95
N ALA A 222 -40.47 38.52 28.63
CA ALA A 222 -40.98 39.51 27.68
C ALA A 222 -42.52 39.62 27.75
N ARG A 223 -43.24 38.48 27.84
CA ARG A 223 -44.70 38.46 28.05
C ARG A 223 -45.11 39.10 29.37
N ALA A 224 -44.40 38.80 30.46
CA ALA A 224 -44.66 39.41 31.77
C ALA A 224 -44.46 40.94 31.73
N ASN A 225 -43.37 41.40 31.11
CA ASN A 225 -43.09 42.82 30.92
C ASN A 225 -44.19 43.51 30.10
N GLN A 226 -44.67 42.89 29.03
CA GLN A 226 -45.79 43.43 28.25
C GLN A 226 -47.05 43.59 29.11
N GLN A 227 -47.37 42.62 29.98
CA GLN A 227 -48.48 42.73 30.92
C GLN A 227 -48.27 43.85 31.96
N HIS A 228 -47.05 44.03 32.46
CA HIS A 228 -46.72 45.11 33.41
C HIS A 228 -46.86 46.50 32.78
N VAL A 229 -46.41 46.66 31.52
CA VAL A 229 -46.57 47.91 30.77
C VAL A 229 -48.05 48.23 30.56
N GLU A 230 -48.86 47.24 30.17
CA GLU A 230 -50.31 47.42 29.98
C GLU A 230 -51.00 47.86 31.29
N ARG A 231 -50.68 47.19 32.41
CA ARG A 231 -51.18 47.58 33.74
C ARG A 231 -50.75 48.99 34.14
N THR A 232 -49.51 49.36 33.84
CA THR A 232 -49.00 50.71 34.13
C THR A 232 -49.71 51.76 33.29
N HIS A 233 -49.99 51.48 32.03
CA HIS A 233 -50.74 52.35 31.13
C HIS A 233 -52.18 52.53 31.62
N GLN A 234 -52.84 51.46 32.08
CA GLN A 234 -54.18 51.52 32.67
C GLN A 234 -54.20 52.36 33.95
N ALA A 235 -53.24 52.14 34.86
CA ALA A 235 -53.12 52.92 36.09
C ALA A 235 -52.84 54.41 35.82
N ALA A 236 -51.99 54.72 34.83
CA ALA A 236 -51.74 56.10 34.41
C ALA A 236 -53.01 56.76 33.84
N GLY A 237 -53.81 56.02 33.07
CA GLY A 237 -55.12 56.48 32.59
C GLY A 237 -56.08 56.81 33.74
N GLN A 238 -56.19 55.93 34.73
CA GLN A 238 -57.01 56.15 35.93
C GLN A 238 -56.53 57.37 36.74
N LEU A 239 -55.22 57.56 36.89
CA LEU A 239 -54.67 58.73 37.58
C LEU A 239 -54.98 60.04 36.85
N LEU A 240 -54.94 60.05 35.51
CA LEU A 240 -55.33 61.20 34.71
C LEU A 240 -56.81 61.54 34.88
N GLU A 241 -57.67 60.51 34.91
CA GLU A 241 -59.11 60.65 35.16
C GLU A 241 -59.39 61.26 36.55
N ILE A 242 -58.80 60.68 37.61
CA ILE A 242 -58.91 61.20 38.98
C ILE A 242 -58.38 62.64 39.07
N SER A 243 -57.25 62.94 38.41
CA SER A 243 -56.70 64.30 38.39
C SER A 243 -57.62 65.30 37.68
N ALA A 244 -58.32 64.87 36.62
CA ALA A 244 -59.29 65.70 35.93
C ALA A 244 -60.54 65.96 36.81
N GLU A 245 -61.04 64.94 37.50
CA GLU A 245 -62.13 65.06 38.47
C GLU A 245 -61.76 66.03 39.60
N LEU A 246 -60.60 65.87 40.23
CA LEU A 246 -60.09 66.79 41.26
C LEU A 246 -59.96 68.22 40.73
N GLY A 247 -59.46 68.39 39.51
CA GLY A 247 -59.37 69.70 38.83
C GLY A 247 -60.74 70.33 38.51
N THR A 248 -61.80 69.53 38.47
CA THR A 248 -63.17 70.00 38.27
C THR A 248 -63.79 70.39 39.60
N VAL A 249 -63.64 69.56 40.64
CA VAL A 249 -64.10 69.82 42.01
C VAL A 249 -63.44 71.09 42.58
N THR A 250 -62.13 71.26 42.39
CA THR A 250 -61.42 72.46 42.85
C THR A 250 -61.90 73.74 42.16
N ARG A 251 -62.22 73.68 40.85
CA ARG A 251 -62.83 74.81 40.13
C ARG A 251 -64.22 75.15 40.65
N GLN A 252 -65.00 74.13 41.01
CA GLN A 252 -66.34 74.31 41.55
C GLN A 252 -66.30 74.99 42.94
N ILE A 253 -65.36 74.58 43.80
CA ILE A 253 -65.15 75.20 45.12
C ILE A 253 -64.64 76.66 45.03
N HIS A 254 -63.98 77.05 43.94
CA HIS A 254 -63.52 78.44 43.73
C HIS A 254 -64.57 79.35 43.08
N LEU A 255 -65.70 78.80 42.63
CA LEU A 255 -66.82 79.56 42.02
C LEU A 255 -67.98 79.82 42.99
N ASP A 256 -67.97 79.17 44.16
CA ASP A 256 -68.85 79.42 45.31
C ASP A 256 -68.16 80.29 46.36
#